data_AF-A0A954UAW1-F1
#
_entry.id   AF-A0A954UAW1-F1
#
_cell.length_a   1.000
_cell.length_b   1.000
_cell.length_c   1.000
_cell.angle_alpha   90.00
_cell.angle_beta   90.00
_cell.angle_gamma   90.00
#
_symmetry.space_group_name_H-M   'P 1'
#
loop_
_entity.id
_entity.type
_entity.pdbx_description
1 polymer ?
#
loop_
_entity_poly.entity_id
_entity_poly.type
_entity_poly.pdbx_seq_one_letter_code
_entity_poly.pdbx_strand_id
1 'polypeptide(L)'
;MTSRRHASATAHDNVKGTLHDQRIFGPIQDFKCACGKYSGENYANMICDMCGVKVATKSIRSTRFAHIDLTIDVQHPLDPEAILSCFPVVPADFLESPVGEQLQGLYDQLIETNARGNPDDVSKTANGIVEWLTPVVVTLQNWNIQPACNTLAHGIALEARR
;
A
#
# COMPACT_ATOMS: atom_id res chain seq x y z
N MET A 1 -4.56 -9.00 46.58
CA MET A 1 -3.57 -9.92 45.98
C MET A 1 -3.70 -9.81 44.47
N THR A 2 -3.01 -8.82 43.87
CA THR A 2 -1.94 -9.02 42.85
C THR A 2 -2.48 -9.62 41.55
N SER A 3 -2.65 -8.88 40.46
CA SER A 3 -1.56 -8.23 39.73
C SER A 3 -2.12 -7.14 38.81
N ARG A 4 -1.63 -5.91 38.97
CA ARG A 4 -1.57 -4.92 37.90
C ARG A 4 -0.74 -5.53 36.77
N ARG A 5 -1.34 -5.73 35.60
CA ARG A 5 -0.60 -5.70 34.33
C ARG A 5 -1.13 -4.52 33.53
N HIS A 6 -0.51 -3.37 33.74
CA HIS A 6 -0.46 -2.34 32.71
C HIS A 6 0.30 -2.94 31.53
N ALA A 7 -0.39 -3.20 30.41
CA ALA A 7 0.26 -3.31 29.12
C ALA A 7 0.11 -1.95 28.43
N SER A 8 0.84 -0.95 28.95
CA SER A 8 0.96 0.34 28.28
C SER A 8 2.09 0.25 27.26
N ALA A 9 1.76 0.26 25.97
CA ALA A 9 2.50 0.96 24.89
C ALA A 9 1.87 0.62 23.52
N THR A 10 1.07 1.57 23.03
CA THR A 10 0.69 1.81 21.63
C THR A 10 0.16 0.62 20.81
N ALA A 11 -1.15 0.42 20.88
CA ALA A 11 -1.91 -0.08 19.73
C ALA A 11 -1.79 0.93 18.59
N HIS A 12 -0.70 0.91 17.83
CA HIS A 12 -0.72 1.44 16.47
C HIS A 12 -1.55 0.46 15.64
N ASP A 13 -2.85 0.66 15.68
CA ASP A 13 -3.87 0.28 14.70
C ASP A 13 -3.41 -0.78 13.68
N ASN A 14 -3.24 -2.03 14.13
CA ASN A 14 -3.10 -3.18 13.24
C ASN A 14 -4.48 -3.58 12.73
N VAL A 15 -5.16 -2.62 12.09
CA VAL A 15 -6.44 -2.83 11.44
C VAL A 15 -6.13 -3.52 10.12
N LYS A 16 -6.65 -4.74 9.99
CA LYS A 16 -6.43 -5.59 8.82
C LYS A 16 -6.95 -4.90 7.56
N GLY A 17 -6.18 -4.96 6.48
CA GLY A 17 -6.60 -4.47 5.16
C GLY A 17 -6.63 -2.94 5.03
N THR A 18 -5.98 -2.23 5.94
CA THR A 18 -5.75 -0.78 5.79
C THR A 18 -4.49 -0.50 4.97
N LEU A 19 -4.37 0.73 4.47
CA LEU A 19 -3.23 1.21 3.69
C LEU A 19 -1.88 1.17 4.44
N HIS A 20 -1.90 0.87 5.74
CA HIS A 20 -0.72 0.78 6.62
C HIS A 20 -0.55 -0.60 7.27
N ASP A 21 -1.27 -1.61 6.77
CA ASP A 21 -1.24 -2.96 7.34
C ASP A 21 0.18 -3.56 7.23
N GLN A 22 0.78 -3.78 8.40
CA GLN A 22 2.13 -4.35 8.53
C GLN A 22 2.25 -5.77 7.96
N ARG A 23 1.14 -6.48 7.76
CA ARG A 23 1.14 -7.80 7.12
C ARG A 23 1.51 -7.69 5.65
N ILE A 24 1.01 -6.64 5.00
CA ILE A 24 1.22 -6.37 3.58
C ILE A 24 2.57 -5.68 3.42
N PHE A 25 2.72 -4.48 3.98
CA PHE A 25 3.88 -3.63 3.74
C PHE A 25 5.11 -4.01 4.56
N GLY A 26 4.94 -4.64 5.71
CA GLY A 26 6.03 -5.04 6.60
C GLY A 26 6.08 -4.28 7.94
N PRO A 27 7.04 -4.64 8.80
CA PRO A 27 7.07 -4.17 10.18
C PRO A 27 7.50 -2.69 10.27
N ILE A 28 6.93 -1.96 11.23
CA ILE A 28 7.29 -0.55 11.52
C ILE A 28 8.71 -0.43 12.10
N GLN A 29 9.13 -1.44 12.85
CA GLN A 29 10.43 -1.50 13.52
C GLN A 29 11.24 -2.70 13.01
N ASP A 30 12.55 -2.54 12.90
CA ASP A 30 13.43 -3.60 12.43
C ASP A 30 13.30 -4.86 13.29
N PHE A 31 13.12 -5.99 12.61
CA PHE A 31 13.03 -7.33 13.19
C PHE A 31 12.00 -7.46 14.31
N LYS A 32 10.90 -6.70 14.27
CA LYS A 32 9.85 -6.77 15.30
C LYS A 32 8.47 -6.88 14.67
N CYS A 33 7.71 -7.89 15.10
CA CYS A 33 6.32 -8.03 14.69
C CYS A 33 5.40 -7.05 15.45
N ALA A 34 4.23 -6.74 14.88
CA ALA A 34 3.29 -5.77 15.46
C ALA A 34 2.81 -6.08 16.88
N CYS A 35 2.64 -7.36 17.24
CA CYS A 35 2.19 -7.75 18.59
C CYS A 35 3.31 -7.86 19.62
N GLY A 36 4.58 -7.75 19.20
CA GLY A 36 5.75 -7.89 20.05
C GLY A 36 6.13 -9.33 20.44
N LYS A 37 5.43 -10.36 19.96
CA LYS A 37 5.76 -11.78 20.24
C LYS A 37 7.16 -12.17 19.75
N TYR A 38 7.46 -11.81 18.51
CA TYR A 38 8.77 -12.03 17.89
C TYR A 38 9.49 -10.70 17.74
N SER A 39 10.72 -10.64 18.26
CA SER A 39 11.61 -9.48 18.21
C SER A 39 13.07 -9.90 18.12
N GLY A 40 13.84 -9.21 17.29
CA GLY A 40 15.27 -9.44 17.09
C GLY A 40 15.60 -10.28 15.87
N GLU A 41 16.85 -10.19 15.42
CA GLU A 41 17.35 -10.78 14.18
C GLU A 41 17.22 -12.30 14.13
N ASN A 42 17.20 -12.98 15.28
CA ASN A 42 17.05 -14.44 15.37
C ASN A 42 15.71 -14.94 14.77
N TYR A 43 14.70 -14.09 14.71
CA TYR A 43 13.39 -14.41 14.14
C TYR A 43 13.22 -13.83 12.73
N ALA A 44 14.30 -13.36 12.09
CA ALA A 44 14.27 -12.82 10.75
C ALA A 44 13.62 -13.80 9.76
N ASN A 45 12.80 -13.26 8.86
CA ASN A 45 12.00 -13.97 7.87
C ASN A 45 10.87 -14.86 8.41
N MET A 46 10.64 -14.92 9.73
CA MET A 46 9.51 -15.63 10.31
C MET A 46 8.21 -14.80 10.20
N ILE A 47 7.09 -15.46 9.93
CA ILE A 47 5.76 -14.84 10.01
C ILE A 47 5.17 -15.10 11.39
N CYS A 48 4.72 -14.04 12.06
CA CYS A 48 4.07 -14.17 13.36
C CYS A 48 2.73 -14.89 13.25
N ASP A 49 2.51 -15.95 14.01
CA ASP A 49 1.25 -16.69 14.10
C ASP A 49 0.10 -15.87 14.70
N MET A 50 0.41 -14.93 15.60
CA MET A 50 -0.60 -14.08 16.25
C MET A 50 -1.04 -12.91 15.38
N CYS A 51 -0.09 -12.15 14.82
CA CYS A 51 -0.40 -10.93 14.07
C CYS A 51 -0.22 -11.05 12.54
N GLY A 52 0.36 -12.14 12.03
CA GLY A 52 0.59 -12.35 10.59
C GLY A 52 1.70 -11.49 9.98
N VAL A 53 2.38 -10.65 10.77
CA VAL A 53 3.45 -9.78 10.26
C VAL A 53 4.74 -10.58 10.07
N LYS A 54 5.36 -10.41 8.90
CA LYS A 54 6.71 -10.95 8.62
C LYS A 54 7.76 -10.13 9.38
N VAL A 55 8.53 -10.80 10.22
CA VAL A 55 9.67 -10.22 10.93
C VAL A 55 10.79 -9.99 9.92
N ALA A 56 11.06 -8.72 9.61
CA ALA A 56 12.06 -8.30 8.63
C ALA A 56 12.56 -6.89 9.00
N THR A 57 13.49 -6.35 8.22
CA THR A 57 13.88 -4.94 8.32
C THR A 57 12.73 -4.03 7.88
N LYS A 58 12.63 -2.84 8.46
CA LYS A 58 11.66 -1.81 8.11
C LYS A 58 11.73 -1.45 6.62
N SER A 59 12.92 -1.52 6.02
CA SER A 59 13.17 -1.19 4.61
C SER A 59 12.27 -1.91 3.59
N ILE A 60 11.66 -3.05 3.95
CA ILE A 60 10.72 -3.72 3.05
C ILE A 60 9.46 -2.88 2.79
N ARG A 61 9.10 -1.95 3.68
CA ARG A 61 7.96 -1.03 3.55
C ARG A 61 8.12 0.00 2.44
N SER A 62 9.34 0.21 1.95
CA SER A 62 9.62 1.07 0.81
C SER A 62 9.57 0.31 -0.54
N THR A 63 9.48 -1.02 -0.51
CA THR A 63 9.58 -1.88 -1.71
C THR A 63 8.33 -2.70 -1.99
N ARG A 64 7.53 -3.00 -0.96
CA ARG A 64 6.31 -3.77 -1.11
C ARG A 64 5.15 -2.89 -1.56
N PHE A 65 4.45 -3.37 -2.58
CA PHE A 65 3.23 -2.78 -3.10
C PHE A 65 2.02 -3.57 -2.62
N ALA A 66 0.89 -2.90 -2.49
CA ALA A 66 -0.40 -3.54 -2.28
C ALA A 66 -1.31 -3.29 -3.49
N HIS A 67 -2.53 -3.82 -3.46
CA HIS A 67 -3.58 -3.45 -4.39
C HIS A 67 -4.91 -3.39 -3.66
N ILE A 68 -5.83 -2.59 -4.20
CA ILE A 68 -7.23 -2.52 -3.80
C ILE A 68 -8.03 -3.26 -4.85
N ASP A 69 -8.76 -4.30 -4.45
CA ASP A 69 -9.70 -4.97 -5.35
C ASP A 69 -10.92 -4.08 -5.54
N LEU A 70 -11.25 -3.80 -6.80
CA LEU A 70 -12.44 -3.03 -7.14
C LEU A 70 -13.64 -3.97 -7.17
N THR A 71 -14.75 -3.51 -6.59
CA THR A 71 -16.03 -4.23 -6.60
C THR A 71 -16.67 -4.20 -7.99
N ILE A 72 -16.30 -3.20 -8.79
CA ILE A 72 -16.79 -2.97 -10.14
C ILE A 72 -15.58 -2.66 -11.04
N ASP A 73 -15.56 -3.29 -12.20
CA ASP A 73 -14.58 -3.04 -13.24
C ASP A 73 -14.74 -1.63 -13.80
N VAL A 74 -13.64 -0.88 -13.87
CA VAL A 74 -13.61 0.48 -14.43
C VAL A 74 -12.62 0.56 -15.59
N GLN A 75 -12.87 1.46 -16.53
CA GLN A 75 -11.93 1.69 -17.63
C GLN A 75 -10.62 2.28 -17.10
N HIS A 76 -9.49 1.85 -17.67
CA HIS A 76 -8.19 2.38 -17.28
C HIS A 76 -8.07 3.87 -17.67
N PRO A 77 -7.65 4.77 -16.75
CA PRO A 77 -7.62 6.21 -17.01
C PRO A 77 -6.76 6.65 -18.22
N LEU A 78 -5.65 5.94 -18.48
CA LEU A 78 -4.69 6.26 -19.54
C LEU A 78 -4.76 5.33 -20.76
N ASP A 79 -5.52 4.24 -20.69
CA ASP A 79 -5.59 3.23 -21.76
C ASP A 79 -7.06 2.88 -22.00
N PRO A 80 -7.65 3.31 -23.12
CA PRO A 80 -9.08 3.09 -23.37
C PRO A 80 -9.44 1.62 -23.61
N GLU A 81 -8.48 0.74 -23.92
CA GLU A 81 -8.73 -0.68 -24.17
C GLU A 81 -8.54 -1.54 -22.90
N ALA A 82 -7.93 -0.98 -21.86
CA ALA A 82 -7.69 -1.68 -20.61
C ALA A 82 -8.83 -1.46 -19.60
N ILE A 83 -9.13 -2.53 -18.85
CA ILE A 83 -10.10 -2.53 -17.76
C ILE A 83 -9.32 -2.82 -16.46
N LEU A 84 -9.58 -2.01 -15.44
CA LEU A 84 -9.04 -2.16 -14.10
C LEU A 84 -10.05 -2.91 -13.22
N SER A 85 -9.66 -4.10 -12.78
CA SER A 85 -10.35 -4.87 -11.73
C SER A 85 -9.72 -4.67 -10.35
N CYS A 86 -8.50 -4.12 -10.30
CA CYS A 86 -7.81 -3.77 -9.07
C CYS A 86 -6.92 -2.53 -9.30
N PHE A 87 -6.63 -1.80 -8.23
CA PHE A 87 -5.84 -0.58 -8.27
C PHE A 87 -4.56 -0.73 -7.43
N PRO A 88 -3.36 -0.48 -7.98
CA PRO A 88 -2.12 -0.64 -7.23
C PRO A 88 -1.99 0.43 -6.14
N VAL A 89 -1.46 0.04 -4.99
CA VAL A 89 -1.15 0.94 -3.87
C VAL A 89 0.36 0.98 -3.69
N VAL A 90 0.89 2.20 -3.71
CA VAL A 90 2.31 2.50 -3.49
C VAL A 90 2.80 2.07 -2.11
N PRO A 91 4.12 1.95 -1.86
CA PRO A 91 4.63 1.46 -0.60
C PRO A 91 4.28 2.38 0.57
N ALA A 92 4.08 1.81 1.76
CA ALA A 92 3.64 2.56 2.94
C ALA A 92 4.59 3.72 3.31
N ASP A 93 5.90 3.55 3.14
CA ASP A 93 6.85 4.64 3.43
C ASP A 93 6.69 5.84 2.48
N PHE A 94 6.18 5.62 1.26
CA PHE A 94 5.84 6.71 0.34
C PHE A 94 4.55 7.41 0.77
N LEU A 95 3.53 6.66 1.17
CA LEU A 95 2.26 7.21 1.69
C LEU A 95 2.47 8.06 2.95
N GLU A 96 3.31 7.59 3.86
CA GLU A 96 3.65 8.28 5.12
C GLU A 96 4.58 9.50 4.91
N SER A 97 5.05 9.76 3.68
CA SER A 97 5.87 10.93 3.37
C SER A 97 5.02 12.20 3.24
N PRO A 98 5.59 13.41 3.43
CA PRO A 98 4.86 14.67 3.24
C PRO A 98 4.28 14.84 1.83
N VAL A 99 4.86 14.19 0.83
CA VAL A 99 4.37 14.20 -0.55
C VAL A 99 3.20 13.21 -0.70
N GLY A 100 3.23 12.09 0.01
CA GLY A 100 2.23 11.03 -0.06
C GLY A 100 0.92 11.28 0.70
N GLU A 101 0.87 12.28 1.58
CA GLU A 101 -0.33 12.59 2.38
C GLU A 101 -1.56 12.89 1.50
N GLN A 102 -1.37 13.65 0.42
CA GLN A 102 -2.45 13.92 -0.55
C GLN A 102 -2.94 12.63 -1.22
N LEU A 103 -2.00 11.75 -1.59
CA LEU A 103 -2.30 10.48 -2.23
C LEU A 103 -3.03 9.52 -1.28
N GLN A 104 -2.69 9.53 0.01
CA GLN A 104 -3.41 8.78 1.03
C GLN A 104 -4.89 9.16 1.06
N GLY A 105 -5.20 10.46 1.05
CA GLY A 105 -6.59 10.93 1.01
C GLY A 105 -7.35 10.47 -0.24
N LEU A 106 -6.67 10.38 -1.39
CA LEU A 106 -7.26 9.85 -2.62
C LEU A 106 -7.52 8.34 -2.54
N TYR A 107 -6.61 7.56 -1.95
CA TYR A 107 -6.84 6.14 -1.71
C TYR A 107 -7.98 5.88 -0.73
N ASP A 108 -8.08 6.66 0.35
CA ASP A 108 -9.17 6.55 1.31
C ASP A 108 -10.53 6.84 0.64
N GLN A 109 -10.58 7.88 -0.20
CA GLN A 109 -11.76 8.16 -1.04
C GLN A 109 -12.09 7.00 -1.99
N LEU A 110 -11.07 6.37 -2.61
CA LEU A 110 -11.29 5.24 -3.50
C LEU A 110 -11.87 4.04 -2.75
N ILE A 111 -11.38 3.76 -1.54
CA ILE A 111 -11.92 2.69 -0.69
C ILE A 111 -13.38 2.97 -0.35
N GLU A 112 -13.71 4.21 0.01
CA GLU A 112 -15.09 4.62 0.32
C GLU A 112 -16.02 4.54 -0.90
N THR A 113 -15.61 5.02 -2.07
CA THR A 113 -16.42 4.96 -3.29
C THR A 113 -16.57 3.53 -3.80
N ASN A 114 -15.51 2.72 -3.69
CA ASN A 114 -15.53 1.31 -4.00
C ASN A 114 -16.49 0.54 -3.08
N ALA A 115 -16.55 0.89 -1.79
CA ALA A 115 -17.51 0.29 -0.86
C ALA A 115 -18.98 0.65 -1.19
N ARG A 116 -19.23 1.79 -1.83
CA ARG A 116 -20.57 2.21 -2.28
C ARG A 116 -20.98 1.55 -3.61
N GLY A 117 -20.02 1.10 -4.41
CA GLY A 117 -20.27 0.44 -5.70
C GLY A 117 -20.89 1.36 -6.76
N ASN A 118 -20.53 2.65 -6.78
CA ASN A 118 -20.91 3.54 -7.87
C ASN A 118 -19.78 3.62 -8.92
N PRO A 119 -19.95 3.11 -10.15
CA PRO A 119 -18.88 3.05 -11.14
C PRO A 119 -18.33 4.43 -11.52
N ASP A 120 -19.20 5.45 -11.62
CA ASP A 120 -18.79 6.80 -12.01
C ASP A 120 -17.87 7.45 -10.96
N ASP A 121 -18.16 7.21 -9.68
CA ASP A 121 -17.37 7.78 -8.58
C ASP A 121 -16.03 7.07 -8.45
N VAL A 122 -16.01 5.74 -8.60
CA VAL A 122 -14.77 4.94 -8.60
C VAL A 122 -13.86 5.38 -9.76
N SER A 123 -14.42 5.55 -10.96
CA SER A 123 -13.66 6.03 -12.13
C SER A 123 -13.08 7.43 -11.91
N LYS A 124 -13.87 8.37 -11.36
CA LYS A 124 -13.38 9.73 -11.05
C LYS A 124 -12.24 9.71 -10.04
N THR A 125 -12.35 8.94 -8.97
CA THR A 125 -11.30 8.87 -7.96
C THR A 125 -10.05 8.17 -8.51
N ALA A 126 -10.22 7.08 -9.27
CA ALA A 126 -9.12 6.40 -9.93
C ALA A 126 -8.38 7.32 -10.91
N ASN A 127 -9.10 8.10 -11.72
CA ASN A 127 -8.52 9.13 -12.60
C ASN A 127 -7.71 10.14 -11.79
N GLY A 128 -8.25 10.67 -10.68
CA GLY A 128 -7.54 11.62 -9.83
C GLY A 128 -6.25 11.05 -9.24
N ILE A 129 -6.23 9.78 -8.84
CA ILE A 129 -5.01 9.10 -8.36
C ILE A 129 -3.99 8.97 -9.49
N VAL A 130 -4.42 8.53 -10.67
CA VAL A 130 -3.52 8.36 -11.82
C VAL A 130 -2.96 9.69 -12.28
N GLU A 131 -3.77 10.75 -12.36
CA GLU A 131 -3.31 12.11 -12.68
C GLU A 131 -2.27 12.60 -11.68
N TRP A 132 -2.45 12.32 -10.38
CA TRP A 132 -1.49 12.68 -9.35
C TRP A 132 -0.17 11.90 -9.48
N LEU A 133 -0.25 10.60 -9.79
CA LEU A 133 0.92 9.74 -9.96
C LEU A 133 1.64 9.97 -11.29
N THR A 134 0.94 10.41 -12.33
CA THR A 134 1.49 10.53 -13.70
C THR A 134 2.78 11.37 -13.77
N PRO A 135 2.85 12.59 -13.19
CA PRO A 135 4.09 13.36 -13.16
C PRO A 135 5.23 12.62 -12.46
N VAL A 136 4.94 11.90 -11.37
CA VAL A 136 5.93 11.14 -10.60
C VAL A 136 6.43 9.94 -11.40
N VAL A 137 5.55 9.19 -12.05
CA VAL A 137 5.95 8.00 -12.83
C VAL A 137 6.69 8.40 -14.10
N VAL A 138 6.22 9.41 -14.84
CA VAL A 138 6.89 9.90 -16.07
C VAL A 138 8.28 10.44 -15.76
N THR A 139 8.44 11.18 -14.65
CA THR A 139 9.76 11.67 -14.22
C THR A 139 10.68 10.52 -13.81
N LEU A 140 10.19 9.50 -13.09
CA LEU A 140 10.99 8.34 -12.70
C LEU A 140 11.36 7.43 -13.89
N GLN A 141 10.48 7.27 -14.88
CA GLN A 141 10.78 6.55 -16.13
C GLN A 141 11.89 7.24 -16.92
N ASN A 142 11.89 8.57 -16.99
CA ASN A 142 12.95 9.36 -17.64
C ASN A 142 14.32 9.25 -16.93
N TRP A 143 14.36 8.85 -15.66
CA TRP A 143 15.59 8.70 -14.86
C TRP A 143 16.08 7.25 -14.68
N ASN A 144 15.48 6.27 -15.38
CA ASN A 144 15.92 4.86 -15.43
C ASN A 144 16.13 4.17 -14.05
N ILE A 145 15.22 4.40 -13.09
CA ILE A 145 15.26 3.76 -11.76
C ILE A 145 14.36 2.50 -11.79
N GLN A 146 14.94 1.35 -12.13
CA GLN A 146 14.23 0.22 -12.79
C GLN A 146 13.58 -0.92 -11.95
N PRO A 147 13.78 -1.14 -10.63
CA PRO A 147 13.06 -2.26 -9.99
C PRO A 147 11.63 -1.91 -9.52
N ALA A 148 11.43 -0.73 -8.93
CA ALA A 148 10.15 -0.34 -8.32
C ALA A 148 9.17 0.28 -9.33
N CYS A 149 9.69 1.03 -10.30
CA CYS A 149 8.89 1.71 -11.32
C CYS A 149 8.19 0.73 -12.25
N ASN A 150 8.78 -0.43 -12.56
CA ASN A 150 8.15 -1.36 -13.49
C ASN A 150 6.84 -1.92 -12.91
N THR A 151 6.76 -2.25 -11.62
CA THR A 151 5.50 -2.79 -11.04
C THR A 151 4.38 -1.74 -11.01
N LEU A 152 4.71 -0.48 -10.67
CA LEU A 152 3.75 0.63 -10.74
C LEU A 152 3.37 1.00 -12.17
N ALA A 153 4.34 1.09 -13.09
CA ALA A 153 4.12 1.44 -14.47
C ALA A 153 3.32 0.37 -15.23
N HIS A 154 3.54 -0.92 -14.92
CA HIS A 154 2.70 -2.02 -15.40
C HIS A 154 1.28 -1.92 -14.82
N GLY A 155 1.13 -1.56 -13.54
CA GLY A 155 -0.17 -1.38 -12.89
C GLY A 155 -0.96 -0.14 -13.34
N ILE A 156 -0.27 0.90 -13.86
CA ILE A 156 -0.85 2.16 -14.35
C ILE A 156 -0.80 2.21 -15.91
N ALA A 157 -0.55 1.08 -16.57
CA ALA A 157 -0.48 0.95 -18.03
C ALA A 157 0.38 2.02 -18.75
N LEU A 158 1.46 2.48 -18.12
CA LEU A 158 2.36 3.50 -18.69
C LEU A 158 3.43 2.92 -19.62
N GLU A 159 3.56 1.59 -19.70
CA GLU A 159 4.38 0.94 -20.72
C GLU A 159 3.48 0.46 -21.85
N ALA A 160 3.63 1.09 -23.02
CA ALA A 160 3.02 0.65 -24.26
C ALA A 160 3.38 -0.83 -24.50
N ARG A 161 2.37 -1.70 -24.53
CA ARG A 161 2.53 -3.07 -25.06
C ARG A 161 3.06 -2.94 -26.48
N ARG A 162 4.30 -3.39 -26.70
CA ARG A 162 4.79 -3.72 -28.05
C ARG A 162 4.06 -4.93 -28.59
#